data_AF-A0A6A4GCT8-F1
#
_entry.id   AF-A0A6A4GCT8-F1
#
_cell.length_a   1.000
_cell.length_b   1.000
_cell.length_c   1.000
_cell.angle_alpha   90.00
_cell.angle_beta   90.00
_cell.angle_gamma   90.00
#
_symmetry.space_group_name_H-M   'P 1'
#
loop_
_entity.id
_entity.type
_entity.pdbx_description
1 polymer ?
#
loop_
_entity_poly.entity_id
_entity_poly.type
_entity_poly.pdbx_seq_one_letter_code
_entity_poly.pdbx_strand_id
1 'polypeptide(L)'
;MKFQEKYAPEHVKRELSYEEHREAVIREGWAPEMVDKIILERREQRQYYCKIMYGREYYQKNKDLLLARTSIRNQRRAQSLSQSSSEVQELAKERHRQAQARYRKRNGVLLAQKEKFRRARQ
;
A
#
# COMPACT_ATOMS: atom_id res chain seq x y z
N MET A 1 -7.20 -20.23 7.37
CA MET A 1 -8.08 -19.18 6.82
C MET A 1 -7.20 -18.12 6.17
N LYS A 2 -7.36 -17.88 4.86
CA LYS A 2 -6.52 -16.90 4.15
C LYS A 2 -6.89 -15.48 4.62
N PHE A 3 -5.92 -14.57 4.74
CA PHE A 3 -6.17 -13.18 5.16
C PHE A 3 -7.18 -12.50 4.22
N GLN A 4 -7.15 -12.89 2.95
CA GLN A 4 -8.10 -12.45 1.93
C GLN A 4 -9.56 -12.80 2.24
N GLU A 5 -9.84 -13.99 2.76
CA GLU A 5 -11.21 -14.42 3.07
C GLU A 5 -11.82 -13.60 4.21
N LYS A 6 -10.99 -13.14 5.15
CA LYS A 6 -11.42 -12.42 6.36
C LYS A 6 -11.56 -10.91 6.18
N TYR A 7 -10.75 -10.28 5.31
CA TYR A 7 -10.64 -8.81 5.27
C TYR A 7 -10.91 -8.16 3.91
N ALA A 8 -11.02 -8.91 2.80
CA ALA A 8 -11.42 -8.28 1.54
C ALA A 8 -12.91 -7.90 1.57
N PRO A 9 -13.30 -6.79 0.90
CA PRO A 9 -14.69 -6.57 0.50
C PRO A 9 -15.20 -7.72 -0.39
N GLU A 10 -16.50 -8.05 -0.36
CA GLU A 10 -17.00 -9.22 -1.10
C GLU A 10 -16.79 -9.17 -2.61
N HIS A 11 -16.89 -7.98 -3.22
CA HIS A 11 -16.60 -7.77 -4.64
C HIS A 11 -15.12 -8.02 -5.01
N VAL A 12 -14.21 -8.11 -4.02
CA VAL A 12 -12.79 -8.45 -4.22
C VAL A 12 -12.56 -9.95 -4.04
N LYS A 13 -13.39 -10.64 -3.26
CA LYS A 13 -13.20 -12.06 -2.93
C LYS A 13 -13.51 -12.98 -4.09
N ARG A 14 -14.50 -12.65 -4.92
CA ARG A 14 -14.86 -13.39 -6.13
C ARG A 14 -14.43 -12.63 -7.38
N GLU A 15 -13.82 -13.35 -8.32
CA GLU A 15 -13.67 -12.84 -9.69
C GLU A 15 -14.97 -13.10 -10.42
N LEU A 16 -15.67 -12.03 -10.80
CA LEU A 16 -16.82 -12.12 -11.68
C LEU A 16 -16.33 -12.03 -13.13
N SER A 17 -16.97 -12.78 -14.01
CA SER A 17 -16.88 -12.57 -15.44
C SER A 17 -17.41 -11.18 -15.82
N TYR A 18 -17.07 -10.74 -17.03
CA TYR A 18 -17.54 -9.45 -17.54
C TYR A 18 -19.07 -9.36 -17.53
N GLU A 19 -19.76 -10.40 -17.98
CA GLU A 19 -21.22 -10.45 -18.03
C GLU A 19 -21.86 -10.40 -16.65
N GLU A 20 -21.33 -11.15 -15.67
CA GLU A 20 -21.79 -11.06 -14.27
C GLU A 20 -21.60 -9.66 -13.69
N HIS A 21 -20.48 -9.00 -14.01
CA HIS A 21 -20.21 -7.62 -13.62
C HIS A 21 -21.18 -6.64 -14.28
N ARG A 22 -21.44 -6.79 -15.57
CA ARG A 22 -22.37 -5.99 -16.36
C ARG A 22 -23.79 -6.09 -15.82
N GLU A 23 -24.29 -7.30 -15.58
CA GLU A 23 -25.61 -7.53 -14.99
C GLU A 23 -25.73 -6.92 -13.59
N ALA A 24 -24.69 -7.04 -12.76
CA ALA A 24 -24.69 -6.46 -11.42
C ALA A 24 -24.75 -4.92 -11.46
N VAL A 25 -23.93 -4.30 -12.32
CA VAL A 25 -23.89 -2.83 -12.47
C VAL A 25 -25.22 -2.30 -13.03
N ILE A 26 -25.83 -3.01 -13.99
CA ILE A 26 -27.17 -2.65 -14.50
C ILE A 26 -28.22 -2.79 -13.39
N ARG A 27 -28.19 -3.87 -12.60
CA ARG A 27 -29.14 -4.10 -11.48
C ARG A 27 -29.01 -3.05 -10.38
N GLU A 28 -27.80 -2.54 -10.15
CA GLU A 28 -27.53 -1.45 -9.22
C GLU A 28 -28.04 -0.09 -9.72
N GLY A 29 -28.56 -0.01 -10.96
CA GLY A 29 -29.17 1.19 -11.51
C GLY A 29 -28.19 2.19 -12.14
N TRP A 30 -26.97 1.75 -12.46
CA TRP A 30 -26.02 2.60 -13.18
C TRP A 30 -26.44 2.80 -14.63
N ALA A 31 -26.12 3.99 -15.16
CA ALA A 31 -26.40 4.32 -16.55
C ALA A 31 -25.61 3.38 -17.50
N PRO A 32 -26.23 2.88 -18.59
CA PRO A 32 -25.60 1.93 -19.52
C PRO A 32 -24.22 2.37 -20.04
N GLU A 33 -24.05 3.66 -20.32
CA GLU A 33 -22.80 4.26 -20.80
C GLU A 33 -21.68 4.28 -19.75
N MET A 34 -22.01 4.15 -18.47
CA MET A 34 -21.06 4.12 -17.36
C MET A 34 -20.61 2.69 -17.00
N VAL A 35 -21.30 1.67 -17.52
CA VAL A 35 -21.11 0.27 -17.10
C VAL A 35 -19.65 -0.16 -17.26
N ASP A 36 -19.07 0.02 -18.44
CA ASP A 36 -17.70 -0.41 -18.75
C ASP A 36 -16.67 0.27 -17.84
N LYS A 37 -16.88 1.56 -17.56
CA LYS A 37 -16.01 2.33 -16.65
C LYS A 37 -16.08 1.79 -15.22
N ILE A 38 -17.29 1.54 -14.71
CA ILE A 38 -17.48 0.99 -13.36
C ILE A 38 -16.87 -0.41 -13.24
N ILE A 39 -17.00 -1.25 -14.27
CA ILE A 39 -16.39 -2.58 -14.30
C ILE A 39 -14.86 -2.47 -14.25
N LEU A 40 -14.27 -1.56 -15.04
CA LEU A 40 -12.83 -1.33 -15.04
C LEU A 40 -12.34 -0.86 -13.67
N GLU A 41 -12.99 0.13 -13.06
CA GLU A 41 -12.64 0.65 -11.74
C GLU A 41 -12.71 -0.44 -10.66
N ARG A 42 -13.75 -1.29 -10.68
CA ARG A 42 -13.88 -2.44 -9.77
C ARG A 42 -12.74 -3.44 -9.95
N ARG A 43 -12.33 -3.70 -11.19
CA ARG A 43 -11.22 -4.60 -11.51
C ARG A 43 -9.89 -4.05 -10.99
N GLU A 44 -9.61 -2.77 -11.21
CA GLU A 44 -8.43 -2.10 -10.68
C GLU A 44 -8.39 -2.11 -9.15
N GLN A 45 -9.54 -1.82 -8.51
CA GLN A 45 -9.69 -1.89 -7.07
C GLN A 45 -9.38 -3.30 -6.56
N ARG A 46 -9.94 -4.34 -7.19
CA ARG A 46 -9.64 -5.74 -6.84
C ARG A 46 -8.14 -6.04 -6.95
N GLN A 47 -7.50 -5.67 -8.05
CA GLN A 47 -6.06 -5.88 -8.23
C GLN A 47 -5.24 -5.19 -7.13
N TYR A 48 -5.60 -3.97 -6.77
CA TYR A 48 -4.97 -3.22 -5.69
C TYR A 48 -5.09 -3.94 -4.34
N TYR A 49 -6.30 -4.39 -3.97
CA TYR A 49 -6.52 -5.14 -2.72
C TYR A 49 -5.78 -6.47 -2.70
N CYS A 50 -5.84 -7.24 -3.79
CA CYS A 50 -5.12 -8.51 -3.91
C CYS A 50 -3.61 -8.30 -3.71
N LYS A 51 -3.03 -7.26 -4.33
CA LYS A 51 -1.61 -6.92 -4.17
C LYS A 51 -1.25 -6.58 -2.72
N ILE A 52 -2.07 -5.78 -2.04
CA ILE A 52 -1.84 -5.42 -0.63
C ILE A 52 -1.92 -6.65 0.28
N MET A 53 -2.95 -7.47 0.11
CA MET A 53 -3.15 -8.63 0.97
C MET A 53 -2.10 -9.71 0.73
N TYR A 54 -1.74 -9.97 -0.52
CA TYR A 54 -0.64 -10.87 -0.85
C TYR A 54 0.67 -10.35 -0.26
N GLY A 55 0.97 -9.05 -0.41
CA GLY A 55 2.16 -8.43 0.18
C GLY A 55 2.19 -8.56 1.70
N ARG A 56 1.04 -8.42 2.37
CA ARG A 56 0.93 -8.59 3.83
C ARG A 56 1.12 -10.03 4.26
N GLU A 57 0.47 -10.99 3.61
CA GLU A 57 0.65 -12.42 3.91
C GLU A 57 2.10 -12.84 3.66
N TYR A 58 2.69 -12.41 2.55
CA TYR A 58 4.09 -12.64 2.23
C TYR A 58 4.99 -12.08 3.33
N TYR A 59 4.79 -10.82 3.73
CA TYR A 59 5.56 -10.20 4.81
C TYR A 59 5.40 -10.95 6.13
N GLN A 60 4.18 -11.34 6.48
CA GLN A 60 3.92 -12.02 7.75
C GLN A 60 4.57 -13.41 7.80
N LYS A 61 4.53 -14.17 6.70
CA LYS A 61 5.19 -15.47 6.59
C LYS A 61 6.72 -15.38 6.56
N ASN A 62 7.27 -14.31 5.96
CA ASN A 62 8.70 -14.15 5.74
C ASN A 62 9.33 -13.08 6.66
N LYS A 63 8.64 -12.67 7.72
CA LYS A 63 9.01 -11.50 8.53
C LYS A 63 10.45 -11.58 9.00
N ASP A 64 10.82 -12.68 9.64
CA ASP A 64 12.14 -12.82 10.25
C ASP A 64 13.25 -12.86 9.20
N LEU A 65 13.01 -13.55 8.07
CA LEU A 65 13.93 -13.56 6.93
C LEU A 65 14.12 -12.16 6.34
N LEU A 66 13.04 -11.40 6.16
CA LEU A 66 13.09 -10.05 5.62
C LEU A 66 13.82 -9.10 6.58
N LEU A 67 13.58 -9.22 7.89
CA LEU A 67 14.26 -8.44 8.91
C LEU A 67 15.76 -8.77 8.96
N ALA A 68 16.12 -10.06 8.91
CA ALA A 68 17.51 -10.50 8.87
C ALA A 68 18.25 -9.97 7.62
N ARG A 69 17.66 -10.12 6.43
CA ARG A 69 18.22 -9.58 5.17
C ARG A 69 18.37 -8.07 5.22
N THR A 70 17.38 -7.37 5.77
CA THR A 70 17.43 -5.91 5.94
C THR A 70 18.53 -5.49 6.91
N SER A 71 18.70 -6.21 8.01
CA SER A 71 19.78 -5.99 8.97
C SER A 71 21.16 -6.14 8.32
N ILE A 72 21.40 -7.26 7.62
CA ILE A 72 22.66 -7.51 6.88
C ILE A 72 22.93 -6.41 5.86
N ARG A 73 21.91 -6.00 5.10
CA ARG A 73 22.05 -4.90 4.13
C ARG A 73 22.43 -3.58 4.80
N ASN A 74 21.80 -3.26 5.93
CA ASN A 74 22.07 -2.03 6.68
C ASN A 74 23.48 -2.05 7.30
N GLN A 75 23.94 -3.20 7.81
CA GLN A 75 25.31 -3.39 8.30
C GLN A 75 26.34 -3.13 7.19
N ARG A 76 26.16 -3.77 6.02
CA ARG A 76 27.05 -3.56 4.86
C ARG A 76 27.07 -2.09 4.42
N ARG A 77 25.90 -1.45 4.38
CA ARG A 77 25.79 -0.03 4.05
C ARG A 77 26.52 0.85 5.06
N ALA A 78 26.38 0.57 6.36
CA ALA A 78 27.04 1.32 7.41
C ALA A 78 28.57 1.18 7.34
N GLN A 79 29.06 -0.04 7.11
CA GLN A 79 30.49 -0.30 6.89
C GLN A 79 31.03 0.48 5.70
N SER A 80 30.37 0.39 4.53
CA SER A 80 30.74 1.16 3.34
C SER A 80 30.74 2.66 3.58
N LEU A 81 29.74 3.18 4.32
CA LEU A 81 29.66 4.60 4.64
C LEU A 81 30.80 5.03 5.58
N SER A 82 31.14 4.21 6.58
CA SER A 82 32.23 4.51 7.53
C SER A 82 33.62 4.58 6.88
N GLN A 83 33.80 3.85 5.76
CA GLN A 83 35.03 3.86 4.96
C GLN A 83 35.02 4.94 3.87
N SER A 84 33.90 5.65 3.68
CA SER A 84 33.78 6.74 2.70
C SER A 84 34.36 8.05 3.25
N SER A 85 34.68 8.99 2.37
CA SER A 85 35.17 10.31 2.75
C SER A 85 34.17 11.09 3.62
N SER A 86 34.69 12.03 4.42
CA SER A 86 33.91 12.93 5.28
C SER A 86 32.74 13.60 4.52
N GLU A 87 33.00 14.13 3.33
CA GLU A 87 31.99 14.79 2.49
C GLU A 87 30.84 13.86 2.12
N VAL A 88 31.14 12.60 1.79
CA VAL A 88 30.13 11.59 1.44
C VAL A 88 29.29 11.20 2.65
N GLN A 89 29.91 11.11 3.84
CA GLN A 89 29.19 10.82 5.08
C GLN A 89 28.24 11.96 5.46
N GLU A 90 28.70 13.22 5.38
CA GLU A 90 27.87 14.39 5.66
C GLU A 90 26.71 14.54 4.67
N LEU A 91 26.97 14.33 3.38
CA LEU A 91 25.92 14.32 2.35
C LEU A 91 24.86 13.24 2.62
N ALA A 92 25.28 12.05 3.08
CA ALA A 92 24.35 10.97 3.44
C ALA A 92 23.49 11.34 4.66
N LYS A 93 24.07 11.98 5.69
CA LYS A 93 23.33 12.50 6.86
C LYS A 93 22.31 13.55 6.45
N GLU A 94 22.69 14.47 5.57
CA GLU A 94 21.81 15.54 5.09
C GLU A 94 20.64 14.96 4.29
N ARG A 95 20.91 14.04 3.35
CA ARG A 95 19.85 13.33 2.61
C ARG A 95 18.90 12.58 3.56
N HIS A 96 19.43 11.98 4.61
CA HIS A 96 18.60 11.31 5.63
C HIS A 96 17.71 12.30 6.38
N ARG A 97 18.24 13.45 6.82
CA ARG A 97 17.46 14.52 7.46
C ARG A 97 16.33 15.01 6.56
N GLN A 98 16.63 15.30 5.30
CA GLN A 98 15.63 15.74 4.32
C GLN A 98 14.54 14.69 4.09
N ALA A 99 14.91 13.41 3.99
CA ALA A 99 13.94 12.33 3.85
C ALA A 99 13.02 12.22 5.08
N GLN A 100 13.58 12.30 6.30
CA GLN A 100 12.79 12.30 7.53
C GLN A 100 11.84 13.51 7.58
N ALA A 101 12.30 14.70 7.22
CA ALA A 101 11.47 15.90 7.20
C ALA A 101 10.28 15.76 6.22
N ARG A 102 10.54 15.24 5.01
CA ARG A 102 9.49 14.96 4.02
C ARG A 102 8.48 13.94 4.53
N TYR A 103 8.95 12.87 5.18
CA TYR A 103 8.08 11.86 5.79
C TYR A 103 7.19 12.46 6.89
N ARG A 104 7.78 13.21 7.84
CA ARG A 104 7.03 13.85 8.93
C ARG A 104 5.95 14.79 8.39
N LYS A 105 6.29 15.61 7.38
CA LYS A 105 5.33 16.51 6.72
C LYS A 105 4.16 15.74 6.10
N ARG A 106 4.45 14.71 5.30
CA ARG A 106 3.40 13.87 4.67
C ARG A 106 2.53 13.16 5.71
N ASN A 107 3.14 12.61 6.75
CA ASN A 107 2.41 11.88 7.78
C ASN A 107 1.55 12.82 8.65
N GLY A 108 2.03 14.03 8.94
CA GLY A 108 1.24 15.05 9.63
C GLY A 108 -0.04 15.42 8.88
N VAL A 109 0.05 15.61 7.56
CA VAL A 109 -1.13 15.85 6.70
C VAL A 109 -2.11 14.67 6.75
N LEU A 110 -1.60 13.44 6.63
CA LEU A 110 -2.42 12.24 6.68
C LEU A 110 -3.14 12.07 8.02
N LEU A 111 -2.44 12.31 9.14
CA LEU A 111 -3.02 12.24 10.48
C LEU A 111 -4.09 13.33 10.68
N ALA A 112 -3.85 14.55 10.21
CA ALA A 112 -4.83 15.63 10.27
C ALA A 112 -6.09 15.30 9.45
N GLN A 113 -5.95 14.70 8.26
CA GLN A 113 -7.10 14.23 7.47
C GLN A 113 -7.87 13.14 8.21
N LYS A 114 -7.19 12.13 8.77
CA LYS A 114 -7.84 11.07 9.56
C LYS A 114 -8.62 11.63 10.75
N GLU A 115 -8.08 12.63 11.43
CA GLU A 115 -8.73 13.30 12.55
C GLU A 115 -9.99 14.08 12.10
N LYS A 116 -9.94 14.76 10.95
CA LYS A 116 -11.13 15.39 10.35
C LYS A 116 -12.22 14.37 10.06
N PHE A 117 -11.88 13.24 9.43
CA PHE A 117 -12.84 12.16 9.16
C PHE A 117 -13.41 11.53 10.44
N ARG A 118 -12.59 11.40 11.49
CA ARG A 118 -13.04 10.88 12.79
C ARG A 118 -14.09 11.80 13.42
N ARG A 119 -13.86 13.11 13.41
CA ARG A 119 -14.79 14.12 13.95
C ARG A 119 -16.08 14.22 13.14
N ALA A 120 -16.02 14.10 11.82
CA ALA A 120 -17.20 14.10 10.96
C ALA A 120 -18.10 12.85 11.11
N ARG A 121 -17.63 11.81 11.79
CA ARG A 121 -18.37 10.57 12.10
C ARG A 121 -18.95 10.53 13.52
N GLN A 122 -18.64 11.53 14.34
CA GLN A 122 -19.22 11.72 15.68
C GLN A 122 -20.39 12.70 15.58
#